data_AF-A0A838RUW4-F1
#
_entry.id   AF-A0A838RUW4-F1
#
_cell.length_a   1.000
_cell.length_b   1.000
_cell.length_c   1.000
_cell.angle_alpha   90.00
_cell.angle_beta   90.00
_cell.angle_gamma   90.00
#
_symmetry.space_group_name_H-M   'P 1'
#
loop_
_entity.id
_entity.type
_entity.pdbx_description
1 polymer ?
#
loop_
_entity_poly.entity_id
_entity_poly.type
_entity_poly.pdbx_seq_one_letter_code
_entity_poly.pdbx_strand_id
1 'polypeptide(L)' 'VSVADGTDEAARRLNRVLTNDPGIGVARHADAGYDQAGVTARDKRIKIPMLNE' A
#
# COMPACT_ATOMS: atom_id res chain seq x y z
N VAL A 1 11.99 7.34 -5.11
CA VAL A 1 12.86 6.54 -6.02
C VAL A 1 13.61 5.51 -5.18
N SER A 2 13.63 4.25 -5.61
CA SER A 2 14.42 3.16 -5.00
C SER A 2 15.22 2.44 -6.08
N VAL A 3 16.39 1.92 -5.74
CA VAL A 3 17.31 1.28 -6.70
C VAL A 3 17.20 -0.24 -6.58
N ALA A 4 17.11 -0.92 -7.72
CA ALA A 4 17.22 -2.36 -7.84
C ALA A 4 18.63 -2.73 -8.31
N ASP A 5 19.56 -2.88 -7.36
CA ASP A 5 20.97 -3.18 -7.62
C ASP A 5 21.31 -4.68 -7.64
N GLY A 6 20.30 -5.54 -7.50
CA GLY A 6 20.44 -7.00 -7.49
C GLY A 6 20.78 -7.62 -6.13
N THR A 7 20.95 -6.81 -5.07
CA THR A 7 21.20 -7.32 -3.72
C THR A 7 19.93 -7.81 -3.02
N ASP A 8 20.07 -8.79 -2.12
CA ASP A 8 18.97 -9.26 -1.25
C ASP A 8 18.42 -8.13 -0.37
N GLU A 9 19.27 -7.16 -0.01
CA GLU A 9 18.85 -5.99 0.74
C GLU A 9 17.93 -5.09 -0.10
N ALA A 10 18.30 -4.82 -1.35
CA ALA A 10 17.43 -4.06 -2.26
C ALA A 10 16.10 -4.80 -2.48
N ALA A 11 16.10 -6.13 -2.62
CA ALA A 11 14.86 -6.90 -2.75
C ALA A 11 13.91 -6.70 -1.56
N ARG A 12 14.42 -6.72 -0.32
CA ARG A 12 13.62 -6.44 0.89
C ARG A 12 13.09 -5.01 0.92
N ARG A 13 13.91 -4.03 0.54
CA ARG A 13 13.51 -2.61 0.49
C ARG A 13 12.43 -2.39 -0.57
N LEU A 14 12.62 -2.94 -1.78
CA LEU A 14 11.69 -2.81 -2.89
C LEU A 14 10.32 -3.40 -2.56
N ASN A 15 10.26 -4.59 -1.96
CA ASN A 15 9.00 -5.18 -1.54
C ASN A 15 8.21 -4.23 -0.61
N ARG A 16 8.89 -3.63 0.38
CA ARG A 16 8.26 -2.68 1.30
C ARG A 16 7.83 -1.38 0.60
N VAL A 17 8.73 -0.76 -0.16
CA VAL A 17 8.46 0.53 -0.81
C VAL A 17 7.34 0.40 -1.82
N LEU A 18 7.42 -0.59 -2.72
CA LEU A 18 6.44 -0.78 -3.79
C LEU A 18 5.10 -1.35 -3.29
N THR A 19 5.01 -1.82 -2.05
CA THR A 19 3.73 -2.14 -1.40
C THR A 19 3.15 -0.92 -0.67
N ASN A 20 3.97 -0.21 0.10
CA ASN A 20 3.50 0.86 0.97
C ASN A 20 3.19 2.17 0.22
N ASP A 21 3.97 2.51 -0.81
CA ASP A 21 3.80 3.74 -1.59
C ASP A 21 2.47 3.80 -2.36
N PRO A 22 2.05 2.76 -3.11
CA PRO A 22 0.68 2.73 -3.63
C PRO A 22 -0.36 2.48 -2.51
N GLY A 23 0.00 1.73 -1.47
CA GLY A 23 -0.89 1.43 -0.34
C GLY A 23 -1.40 2.68 0.38
N ILE A 24 -0.54 3.68 0.60
CA ILE A 24 -0.95 4.96 1.19
C ILE A 24 -1.88 5.74 0.25
N GLY A 25 -1.71 5.61 -1.07
CA GLY A 25 -2.62 6.16 -2.05
C GLY A 25 -4.03 5.58 -1.92
N VAL A 26 -4.16 4.26 -1.82
CA VAL A 26 -5.45 3.60 -1.58
C VAL A 26 -6.05 4.04 -0.24
N ALA A 27 -5.25 4.03 0.83
CA ALA A 27 -5.70 4.46 2.15
C ALA A 27 -6.24 5.89 2.14
N ARG A 28 -5.55 6.81 1.47
CA ARG A 28 -5.99 8.21 1.32
C ARG A 28 -7.33 8.33 0.58
N HIS A 29 -7.54 7.56 -0.50
CA HIS A 29 -8.81 7.61 -1.22
C HIS A 29 -9.94 6.94 -0.43
N ALA A 30 -9.65 5.88 0.32
CA ALA A 30 -10.63 5.23 1.17
C ALA A 30 -11.08 6.16 2.31
N ASP A 31 -10.13 6.87 2.94
CA ASP A 31 -10.42 7.92 3.93
C ASP A 31 -11.26 9.07 3.36
N ALA A 32 -11.04 9.44 2.10
CA ALA A 32 -11.84 10.45 1.39
C ALA A 32 -13.24 9.96 0.95
N GLY A 33 -13.62 8.70 1.24
CA GLY A 33 -14.94 8.16 0.96
C GLY A 33 -15.13 7.57 -0.45
N TYR A 34 -14.04 7.22 -1.16
CA TYR A 34 -14.16 6.55 -2.46
C TYR A 34 -14.42 5.04 -2.27
N ASP A 35 -15.62 4.58 -2.63
CA ASP A 35 -16.04 3.17 -2.48
C ASP A 35 -15.05 2.16 -3.09
N GLN A 36 -14.56 2.47 -4.30
CA GLN A 36 -13.60 1.60 -5.00
C GLN A 36 -12.28 1.44 -4.22
N ALA A 37 -11.85 2.47 -3.50
CA ALA A 37 -10.65 2.41 -2.68
C ALA A 37 -10.87 1.54 -1.44
N GLY A 38 -12.07 1.57 -0.84
CA GLY A 38 -12.47 0.64 0.22
C GLY A 38 -12.45 -0.82 -0.23
N VAL A 39 -13.01 -1.12 -1.41
CA VAL A 39 -12.93 -2.47 -2.02
C VAL A 39 -11.48 -2.88 -2.25
N THR A 40 -10.65 -1.98 -2.79
CA THR A 40 -9.23 -2.26 -3.03
C THR A 40 -8.47 -2.52 -1.73
N ALA A 41 -8.77 -1.77 -0.67
CA ALA A 41 -8.15 -1.95 0.64
C ALA A 41 -8.46 -3.34 1.22
N ARG A 42 -9.71 -3.81 1.11
CA ARG A 42 -10.13 -5.17 1.49
C ARG A 42 -9.41 -6.25 0.70
N ASP A 43 -9.48 -6.18 -0.63
CA ASP A 43 -8.93 -7.20 -1.52
C ASP A 43 -7.41 -7.35 -1.37
N LYS A 44 -6.71 -6.24 -1.13
CA LYS A 44 -5.26 -6.20 -0.93
C LYS A 44 -4.83 -6.26 0.53
N ARG A 45 -5.78 -6.37 1.48
CA ARG A 45 -5.54 -6.44 2.93
C ARG A 45 -4.71 -5.27 3.47
N ILE A 46 -4.99 -4.06 2.97
CA ILE A 46 -4.36 -2.83 3.44
C ILE A 46 -4.98 -2.47 4.80
N LYS A 47 -4.16 -2.38 5.83
CA LYS A 47 -4.61 -2.08 7.19
C LYS A 47 -4.84 -0.57 7.34
N ILE A 48 -6.10 -0.16 7.51
CA ILE A 48 -6.47 1.24 7.73
C ILE A 48 -7.24 1.30 9.07
N PRO A 49 -6.63 1.79 10.16
CA PRO A 49 -7.20 1.66 11.51
C PRO A 49 -8.60 2.26 11.71
N MET A 50 -8.96 3.30 10.94
CA MET A 50 -10.24 4.00 11.07
C MET A 50 -11.36 3.37 10.23
N LEU A 51 -11.01 2.51 9.28
CA LEU A 51 -11.99 1.69 8.56
C LEU A 51 -12.22 0.45 9.43
N ASN A 52 -13.32 0.47 10.18
CA ASN A 52 -13.74 -0.64 11.02
C ASN A 52 -14.07 -1.85 10.14
N GLU A 53 -13.11 -2.74 9.94
CA GLU A 53 -13.27 -4.06 9.33
C GLU A 53 -12.55 -5.14 10.14
#